data_AF-A0A5C6FZM3-F1
#
_entry.id   AF-A0A5C6FZM3-F1
#
_cell.length_a   1.000
_cell.length_b   1.000
_cell.length_c   1.000
_cell.angle_alpha   90.00
_cell.angle_beta   90.00
_cell.angle_gamma   90.00
#
_symmetry.space_group_name_H-M   'P 1'
#
loop_
_entity.id
_entity.type
_entity.pdbx_description
1 polymer ?
#
loop_
_entity_poly.entity_id
_entity_poly.type
_entity_poly.pdbx_seq_one_letter_code
_entity_poly.pdbx_strand_id
1 'polypeptide(L)'
;MKDLILSLLQQGKRPFEIANQLSLSYDLVQEICQESGILYPGKHLSDSEKQTIRRLREQEGLPIRAIAIRMGRSKTAVGVHVRRRFEKVQDEGGTEVKPKMLKVPRRCPRHGLVRMWPCVACAADPI
;
A
#
# COMPACT_ATOMS: atom_id res chain seq x y z
N MET A 1 24.88 5.78 22.03
CA MET A 1 24.55 5.09 20.75
C MET A 1 23.37 5.76 20.06
N LYS A 2 22.21 5.86 20.71
CA LYS A 2 21.04 6.61 20.21
C LYS A 2 21.38 8.04 19.76
N ASP A 3 22.08 8.82 20.59
CA ASP A 3 22.44 10.21 20.27
C ASP A 3 23.38 10.35 19.06
N LEU A 4 24.23 9.35 18.82
CA LEU A 4 25.13 9.32 17.67
C LEU A 4 24.36 9.05 16.36
N ILE A 5 23.36 8.17 16.41
CA ILE A 5 22.47 7.91 15.26
C ILE A 5 21.65 9.16 14.95
N LEU A 6 21.12 9.84 15.97
CA LEU A 6 20.33 11.05 15.80
C LEU A 6 21.16 12.21 15.23
N SER A 7 22.41 12.39 15.66
CA SER A 7 23.29 13.43 15.10
C SER A 7 23.64 13.17 13.63
N LEU A 8 23.89 11.91 13.23
CA LEU A 8 24.12 11.55 11.83
C LEU A 8 22.86 11.74 10.96
N LEU A 9 21.67 11.49 11.50
CA LEU A 9 20.40 11.78 10.83
C LEU A 9 20.20 13.29 10.63
N GLN A 10 20.56 14.11 11.63
CA GLN A 10 20.52 15.58 11.50
C GLN A 10 21.48 16.11 10.43
N GLN A 11 22.61 15.43 10.21
CA GLN A 11 23.53 15.71 9.11
C GLN A 11 23.02 15.25 7.74
N GLY A 12 21.80 14.71 7.67
CA GLY A 12 21.17 14.27 6.43
C GLY A 12 21.63 12.91 5.92
N LYS A 13 22.38 12.14 6.73
CA LYS A 13 22.76 10.78 6.34
C LYS A 13 21.56 9.85 6.33
N ARG A 14 21.56 8.91 5.38
CA ARG A 14 20.47 7.92 5.26
C ARG A 14 20.64 6.83 6.32
N PRO A 15 19.54 6.24 6.85
CA PRO A 15 19.63 5.16 7.84
C PRO A 15 20.52 3.98 7.42
N PHE A 16 20.52 3.64 6.11
CA PHE A 16 21.41 2.60 5.56
C PHE A 16 22.89 2.99 5.61
N GLU A 17 23.22 4.25 5.35
CA GLU A 17 24.60 4.75 5.44
C GLU A 17 25.08 4.74 6.89
N ILE A 18 24.19 5.09 7.83
CA ILE A 18 24.45 5.05 9.27
C ILE A 18 24.68 3.62 9.73
N ALA A 19 23.84 2.68 9.31
CA ALA A 19 23.97 1.26 9.63
C ALA A 19 25.33 0.71 9.16
N ASN A 20 25.72 0.99 7.92
CA ASN A 20 27.02 0.58 7.38
C ASN A 20 28.19 1.27 8.07
N GLN A 21 28.09 2.57 8.35
CA GLN A 21 29.17 3.33 8.97
C GLN A 21 29.44 2.88 10.41
N LEU A 22 28.39 2.50 11.14
CA LEU A 22 28.47 2.10 12.54
C LEU A 22 28.52 0.56 12.73
N SER A 23 28.52 -0.21 11.63
CA SER A 23 28.43 -1.68 11.66
C SER A 23 27.24 -2.18 12.49
N LEU A 24 26.08 -1.52 12.36
CA LEU A 24 24.84 -1.86 13.06
C LEU A 24 23.82 -2.50 12.11
N SER A 25 22.89 -3.26 12.67
CA SER A 25 21.74 -3.73 11.88
C SER A 25 20.87 -2.55 11.46
N TYR A 26 20.37 -2.60 10.22
CA TYR A 26 19.46 -1.59 9.71
C TYR A 26 18.20 -1.48 10.58
N ASP A 27 17.71 -2.61 11.09
CA ASP A 27 16.51 -2.67 11.94
C ASP A 27 16.68 -1.88 13.23
N LEU A 28 17.85 -1.95 13.88
CA LEU A 28 18.15 -1.17 15.09
C LEU A 28 18.15 0.34 14.81
N VAL A 29 18.74 0.76 13.68
CA VAL A 29 18.74 2.17 13.27
C VAL A 29 17.31 2.64 12.98
N GLN A 30 16.50 1.78 12.35
CA GLN A 30 15.11 2.07 12.03
C GLN A 30 14.23 2.17 13.29
N GLU A 31 14.42 1.30 14.28
CA GLU A 31 13.74 1.34 15.56
C GLU A 31 14.04 2.66 16.30
N ILE A 32 15.31 3.05 16.36
CA ILE A 32 15.72 4.33 16.96
C ILE A 32 15.10 5.53 16.23
N CYS A 33 15.01 5.50 14.90
CA CYS A 33 14.33 6.55 14.14
C CYS A 33 12.84 6.64 14.53
N GLN A 34 12.16 5.49 14.65
CA GLN A 34 10.74 5.42 15.02
C GLN A 34 10.50 5.92 16.43
N GLU A 35 11.29 5.48 17.42
CA GLU A 35 11.20 5.94 18.80
C GLU A 35 11.41 7.45 18.93
N SER A 36 12.28 8.02 18.11
CA SER A 36 12.58 9.45 18.09
C SER A 36 11.58 10.25 17.24
N GLY A 37 10.52 9.63 16.73
CA GLY A 37 9.51 10.29 15.89
C GLY A 37 10.01 10.73 14.52
N ILE A 38 11.23 10.32 14.13
CA ILE A 38 11.81 10.59 12.82
C ILE A 38 11.24 9.57 11.84
N LEU A 39 10.12 9.93 11.21
CA LEU A 39 9.52 9.15 10.15
C LEU A 39 10.40 9.28 8.89
N TYR A 40 11.42 8.44 8.79
CA TYR A 40 12.10 8.25 7.52
C TYR A 40 11.17 7.42 6.63
N PRO A 41 10.60 7.98 5.54
CA PRO A 41 9.77 7.20 4.64
C PRO A 41 10.70 6.24 3.91
N GLY A 42 10.94 5.07 4.52
CA GLY A 42 11.70 4.02 3.89
C GLY A 42 11.15 3.76 2.48
N LYS A 43 12.04 3.49 1.53
CA LYS A 43 11.67 3.09 0.16
C LYS A 43 10.73 1.87 0.17
N HIS A 44 10.84 1.06 1.23
CA HIS A 44 10.08 -0.15 1.43
C HIS A 44 9.04 0.03 2.53
N LEU A 45 7.88 -0.60 2.32
CA LEU A 45 6.83 -0.69 3.34
C LEU A 45 7.29 -1.61 4.46
N SER A 46 7.05 -1.23 5.72
CA SER A 46 7.24 -2.12 6.86
C SER A 46 6.23 -3.27 6.84
N ASP A 47 6.46 -4.32 7.63
CA ASP A 47 5.51 -5.43 7.71
C ASP A 47 4.18 -5.01 8.34
N SER A 48 4.19 -4.10 9.32
CA SER A 48 2.97 -3.50 9.88
C SER A 48 2.16 -2.71 8.84
N GLU A 49 2.84 -1.99 7.94
CA GLU A 49 2.21 -1.28 6.84
C GLU A 49 1.64 -2.24 5.80
N LYS A 50 2.37 -3.30 5.44
CA LYS A 50 1.86 -4.36 4.54
C LYS A 50 0.60 -5.01 5.12
N GLN A 51 0.59 -5.31 6.42
CA GLN A 51 -0.59 -5.85 7.12
C GLN A 51 -1.78 -4.90 7.04
N THR A 52 -1.54 -3.61 7.20
CA THR A 52 -2.58 -2.58 7.14
C THR A 52 -3.12 -2.42 5.72
N ILE A 53 -2.25 -2.39 4.70
CA ILE A 53 -2.65 -2.38 3.30
C ILE A 53 -3.53 -3.58 2.99
N ARG A 54 -3.14 -4.77 3.47
CA ARG A 54 -3.93 -6.00 3.32
C ARG A 54 -5.33 -5.83 3.91
N ARG A 55 -5.42 -5.40 5.17
CA ARG A 55 -6.70 -5.20 5.87
C ARG A 55 -7.60 -4.22 5.12
N LEU A 56 -7.07 -3.05 4.77
CA LEU A 56 -7.81 -2.00 4.05
C LEU A 56 -8.26 -2.44 2.66
N ARG A 57 -7.50 -3.32 2.01
CA ARG A 57 -7.81 -3.79 0.65
C ARG A 57 -8.77 -4.97 0.63
N GLU A 58 -8.54 -5.98 1.47
CA GLU A 58 -9.29 -7.24 1.48
C GLU A 58 -10.59 -7.12 2.30
N GLN A 59 -10.57 -6.45 3.45
CA GLN A 59 -11.73 -6.34 4.34
C GLN A 59 -12.57 -5.11 4.05
N GLU A 60 -11.94 -3.94 3.91
CA GLU A 60 -12.64 -2.66 3.69
C GLU A 60 -12.87 -2.35 2.20
N GLY A 61 -12.27 -3.12 1.28
CA GLY A 61 -12.45 -2.96 -0.18
C GLY A 61 -11.93 -1.63 -0.74
N LEU A 62 -11.08 -0.91 -0.01
CA LEU A 62 -10.69 0.44 -0.37
C LEU A 62 -9.84 0.48 -1.66
N PRO A 63 -10.01 1.52 -2.51
CA PRO A 63 -9.16 1.70 -3.68
C PRO A 63 -7.72 2.06 -3.26
N ILE A 64 -6.72 1.62 -4.03
CA ILE A 64 -5.29 1.86 -3.77
C ILE A 64 -4.99 3.33 -3.46
N ARG A 65 -5.64 4.25 -4.17
CA ARG A 65 -5.48 5.70 -3.94
C ARG A 65 -5.96 6.15 -2.56
N ALA A 66 -7.09 5.61 -2.08
CA ALA A 66 -7.60 5.93 -0.75
C ALA A 66 -6.69 5.34 0.35
N ILE A 67 -6.20 4.12 0.15
CA ILE A 67 -5.22 3.49 1.05
C ILE A 67 -3.94 4.33 1.15
N ALA A 68 -3.41 4.75 0.01
CA ALA A 68 -2.22 5.60 -0.09
C ALA A 68 -2.38 6.92 0.69
N ILE A 69 -3.52 7.61 0.51
CA ILE A 69 -3.83 8.85 1.24
C ILE A 69 -3.93 8.58 2.75
N ARG A 70 -4.67 7.53 3.15
CA ARG A 70 -4.89 7.20 4.57
C ARG A 70 -3.60 6.84 5.31
N MET A 71 -2.62 6.28 4.61
CA MET A 71 -1.34 5.87 5.20
C MET A 71 -0.22 6.90 5.00
N GLY A 72 -0.47 8.00 4.29
CA GLY A 72 0.59 8.96 3.93
C GLY A 72 1.68 8.33 3.04
N ARG A 73 1.33 7.31 2.24
CA ARG A 73 2.28 6.60 1.37
C ARG A 73 1.99 6.89 -0.11
N SER A 74 3.01 6.72 -0.95
CA SER A 74 2.83 6.91 -2.39
C SER A 74 1.93 5.83 -2.98
N LYS A 75 1.09 6.21 -3.95
CA LYS A 75 0.22 5.29 -4.70
C LYS A 75 1.02 4.12 -5.29
N THR A 76 2.24 4.39 -5.76
CA THR A 76 3.14 3.40 -6.35
C THR A 76 3.58 2.36 -5.33
N ALA A 77 3.98 2.78 -4.12
CA ALA A 77 4.41 1.84 -3.07
C ALA A 77 3.30 0.86 -2.70
N VAL A 78 2.09 1.38 -2.48
CA VAL A 78 0.91 0.56 -2.18
C VAL A 78 0.56 -0.36 -3.35
N GLY A 79 0.54 0.19 -4.58
CA GLY A 79 0.20 -0.58 -5.78
C GLY A 79 1.18 -1.72 -6.08
N VAL A 80 2.48 -1.50 -5.91
CA VAL A 80 3.51 -2.54 -6.08
C VAL A 80 3.28 -3.68 -5.08
N HIS A 81 2.98 -3.38 -3.82
CA HIS A 81 2.71 -4.41 -2.82
C HIS A 81 1.47 -5.23 -3.14
N VAL A 82 0.34 -4.57 -3.45
CA VAL A 82 -0.92 -5.24 -3.80
C VAL A 82 -0.74 -6.15 -5.02
N ARG A 83 -0.04 -5.67 -6.06
CA ARG A 83 0.24 -6.45 -7.27
C ARG A 83 1.13 -7.67 -7.00
N ARG A 84 2.25 -7.50 -6.28
CA ARG A 84 3.16 -8.63 -5.96
C ARG A 84 2.46 -9.72 -5.15
N ARG A 85 1.60 -9.32 -4.23
CA ARG A 85 0.79 -10.26 -3.44
C ARG A 85 -0.21 -11.00 -4.34
N PHE A 86 -0.83 -10.27 -5.26
CA PHE A 86 -1.75 -10.85 -6.23
C PHE A 86 -1.04 -11.88 -7.14
N GLU A 87 0.12 -11.53 -7.70
CA GLU A 87 0.97 -12.43 -8.50
C GLU A 87 1.35 -13.68 -7.69
N LYS A 88 1.78 -13.52 -6.43
CA LYS A 88 2.11 -14.63 -5.54
C LYS A 88 0.94 -15.59 -5.30
N VAL A 89 -0.27 -15.07 -5.09
CA VAL A 89 -1.49 -15.90 -4.93
C VAL A 89 -1.86 -16.63 -6.22
N GLN A 90 -1.62 -16.01 -7.39
CA GLN A 90 -1.79 -16.68 -8.68
C GLN A 90 -0.79 -17.82 -8.89
N ASP A 91 0.48 -17.59 -8.54
CA ASP A 91 1.56 -18.56 -8.69
C ASP A 91 1.39 -19.76 -7.74
N GLU A 92 0.87 -19.53 -6.53
CA GLU A 92 0.61 -20.56 -5.51
C GLU A 92 -0.70 -21.36 -5.77
N GLY A 93 -1.36 -21.15 -6.91
CA GLY A 93 -2.57 -21.90 -7.30
C GLY A 93 -3.80 -21.59 -6.43
N GLY A 94 -3.81 -20.44 -5.73
CA GLY A 94 -4.89 -20.04 -4.84
C GLY A 94 -6.25 -19.96 -5.55
N THR A 95 -7.19 -20.81 -5.14
CA THR A 95 -8.58 -20.85 -5.60
C THR A 95 -9.43 -19.71 -5.03
N GLU A 96 -8.96 -18.47 -5.07
CA GLU A 96 -9.77 -17.31 -4.68
C GLU A 96 -9.87 -16.30 -5.83
N VAL A 97 -10.90 -16.57 -6.64
CA VAL A 97 -11.63 -15.69 -7.57
C VAL A 97 -10.79 -15.01 -8.67
N LYS A 98 -10.90 -15.57 -9.88
CA LYS A 98 -10.35 -15.07 -11.15
C LYS A 98 -10.65 -13.57 -11.38
N PRO A 99 -9.65 -12.68 -11.53
CA PRO A 99 -9.88 -11.24 -11.80
C PRO A 99 -10.51 -10.95 -13.16
N LYS A 100 -10.37 -11.85 -14.14
CA LYS A 100 -11.11 -11.75 -15.42
C LYS A 100 -12.63 -11.75 -15.22
N MET A 101 -13.13 -12.21 -14.07
CA MET A 101 -14.55 -12.18 -13.72
C MET A 101 -14.97 -10.95 -12.90
N LEU A 102 -14.01 -10.19 -12.34
CA LEU A 102 -14.28 -8.88 -11.74
C LEU A 102 -14.24 -7.83 -12.85
N LYS A 103 -15.31 -7.74 -13.65
CA LYS A 103 -15.52 -6.57 -14.52
C LYS A 103 -15.48 -5.32 -13.66
N VAL A 104 -14.65 -4.34 -14.02
CA VAL A 104 -14.67 -2.99 -13.43
C VAL A 104 -16.13 -2.53 -13.41
N PRO A 105 -16.71 -2.17 -12.25
CA PRO A 105 -18.09 -1.69 -12.21
C PRO A 105 -18.15 -0.45 -13.10
N ARG A 106 -18.95 -0.55 -14.17
CA ARG A 106 -19.16 0.59 -15.07
C ARG A 106 -19.97 1.62 -14.28
N ARG A 107 -19.74 2.91 -14.53
CA ARG A 107 -20.59 3.97 -13.95
C ARG A 107 -21.58 4.45 -15.00
N CYS A 108 -22.86 4.34 -14.70
CA CYS A 108 -23.92 5.02 -15.41
C CYS A 108 -23.92 6.50 -15.01
N PRO A 109 -23.99 7.45 -15.96
CA PRO A 109 -24.06 8.87 -15.65
C PRO A 109 -25.34 9.26 -14.88
N ARG A 110 -26.45 8.52 -15.06
CA ARG A 110 -27.72 8.75 -14.35
C ARG A 110 -27.82 8.00 -13.02
N HIS A 111 -27.34 6.75 -12.98
CA HIS A 111 -27.67 5.80 -11.90
C HIS A 111 -26.44 5.28 -11.12
N GLY A 112 -25.24 5.82 -11.37
CA GLY A 112 -24.05 5.53 -10.57
C GLY A 112 -23.40 4.18 -10.86
N LEU A 113 -22.88 3.49 -9.83
CA LEU A 113 -22.14 2.24 -9.97
C LEU A 113 -23.06 1.10 -10.41
N VAL A 114 -22.75 0.49 -11.55
CA VAL A 114 -23.56 -0.59 -12.13
C VAL A 114 -22.70 -1.82 -12.43
N ARG A 115 -23.29 -3.00 -12.22
CA ARG A 115 -22.64 -4.29 -12.49
C ARG A 115 -22.75 -4.72 -13.96
N MET A 116 -23.62 -4.06 -14.75
CA MET A 116 -23.93 -4.40 -16.14
C MET A 116 -24.18 -3.14 -16.99
N TRP A 117 -23.89 -3.22 -18.29
CA TRP A 117 -24.04 -2.13 -19.27
C TRP A 117 -24.75 -2.61 -20.55
N PRO A 118 -25.74 -1.88 -21.08
CA PRO A 118 -26.38 -0.68 -20.50
C PRO A 118 -26.98 -0.97 -19.11
N CYS A 119 -27.14 0.08 -18.29
CA CYS A 119 -27.60 -0.12 -16.91
C CYS A 119 -29.05 -0.62 -16.88
N VAL A 120 -29.42 -1.52 -15.96
CA VAL A 120 -30.78 -2.09 -15.90
C VAL A 120 -31.85 -1.00 -15.83
N ALA A 121 -31.63 0.01 -15.00
CA ALA A 121 -32.53 1.16 -14.90
C ALA A 121 -32.63 1.97 -16.20
N CYS A 122 -31.56 2.03 -16.99
CA CYS A 122 -31.52 2.71 -18.29
C CYS A 122 -32.23 1.90 -19.38
N ALA A 123 -32.22 0.57 -19.25
CA ALA A 123 -32.85 -0.34 -20.20
C ALA A 123 -34.34 -0.53 -19.91
N ALA A 124 -34.75 -0.42 -18.65
CA ALA A 124 -36.16 -0.48 -18.24
C ALA A 124 -36.90 0.84 -18.50
N ASP A 125 -36.18 1.96 -18.57
CA ASP A 125 -36.75 3.29 -18.80
C ASP A 125 -35.94 4.05 -19.88
N PRO A 126 -36.03 3.59 -21.14
CA PRO A 126 -35.41 4.27 -22.27
C PRO A 126 -36.20 5.55 -22.53
N ILE A 127 -35.63 6.68 -22.12
CA ILE A 127 -36.07 7.99 -22.62
C ILE A 127 -35.78 8.06 -24.12
#